data_AF-W6LD91-F1
#
_entry.id   AF-W6LD91-F1
#
_cell.length_a   1.000
_cell.length_b   1.000
_cell.length_c   1.000
_cell.angle_alpha   90.00
_cell.angle_beta   90.00
_cell.angle_gamma   90.00
#
_symmetry.space_group_name_H-M   'P 1'
#
loop_
_entity.id
_entity.type
_entity.pdbx_description
1 polymer ?
#
loop_
_entity_poly.entity_id
_entity_poly.type
_entity_poly.pdbx_seq_one_letter_code
_entity_poly.pdbx_strand_id
1 'polypeptide(L)'
;MGGIKGGVGSFLLRRAAPKSVRQRHLTGPQFNKRKFFNFPKGYHRLHRRVAPMMQATSSPTHKLEYERFAHLPGDVRTRPAEDFTFTSRADKALYAWKKHGKLQLYQIGGKREVFVCYRCGYPVSSRLVAIREDNWDYRMCYNCYTSVMVKGMENLI
;
A
#
# COMPACT_ATOMS: atom_id res chain seq x y z
N MET A 1 24.14 -39.98 28.68
CA MET A 1 23.92 -40.31 27.26
C MET A 1 23.91 -39.01 26.44
N GLY A 2 25.03 -38.67 25.80
CA GLY A 2 25.09 -37.50 24.91
C GLY A 2 24.79 -37.93 23.48
N GLY A 3 23.62 -37.55 22.93
CA GLY A 3 23.24 -37.87 21.56
C GLY A 3 24.12 -37.18 20.50
N ILE A 4 24.07 -37.67 19.26
CA ILE A 4 24.77 -37.08 18.11
C ILE A 4 24.10 -35.74 17.75
N LYS A 5 24.90 -34.68 17.65
CA LYS A 5 24.44 -33.34 17.22
C LYS A 5 24.81 -33.11 15.75
N GLY A 6 23.82 -32.86 14.90
CA GLY A 6 24.02 -32.43 13.50
C GLY A 6 23.90 -30.92 13.32
N GLY A 7 24.39 -30.40 12.20
CA GLY A 7 24.27 -28.99 11.81
C GLY A 7 23.65 -28.84 10.42
N VAL A 8 22.58 -28.04 10.32
CA VAL A 8 21.93 -27.70 9.03
C VAL A 8 21.78 -26.20 8.90
N GLY A 9 22.26 -25.65 7.78
CA GLY A 9 22.16 -24.22 7.51
C GLY A 9 20.72 -23.77 7.27
N SER A 10 20.29 -22.70 7.95
CA SER A 10 18.92 -22.15 7.82
C SER A 10 18.57 -21.69 6.40
N PHE A 11 19.58 -21.36 5.57
CA PHE A 11 19.40 -20.99 4.17
C PHE A 11 18.83 -22.15 3.33
N LEU A 12 19.20 -23.40 3.62
CA LEU A 12 18.66 -24.60 2.97
C LEU A 12 17.16 -24.75 3.26
N LEU A 13 16.74 -24.33 4.46
CA LEU A 13 15.36 -24.42 4.92
C LEU A 13 14.49 -23.26 4.41
N ARG A 14 15.07 -22.16 3.90
CA ARG A 14 14.31 -20.97 3.47
C ARG A 14 13.35 -21.26 2.32
N ARG A 15 13.64 -22.25 1.46
CA ARG A 15 12.75 -22.67 0.35
C ARG A 15 11.36 -23.07 0.86
N ALA A 16 11.28 -23.66 2.05
CA ALA A 16 10.04 -24.10 2.69
C ALA A 16 9.45 -23.08 3.69
N ALA A 17 9.91 -21.83 3.68
CA ALA A 17 9.40 -20.79 4.59
C ALA A 17 7.87 -20.51 4.49
N PRO A 18 7.21 -20.57 3.32
CA PRO A 18 5.77 -20.45 3.22
C PRO A 18 5.03 -21.62 3.87
N LYS A 19 4.03 -21.32 4.72
CA LYS A 19 3.26 -22.32 5.48
C LYS A 19 1.82 -22.54 4.98
N SER A 20 1.48 -22.00 3.81
CA SER A 20 0.16 -22.18 3.20
C SER A 20 0.23 -22.00 1.69
N VAL A 21 -0.79 -22.51 0.98
CA VAL A 21 -0.96 -22.35 -0.48
C VAL A 21 -0.90 -20.86 -0.85
N ARG A 22 -1.59 -19.99 -0.10
CA ARG A 22 -1.60 -18.54 -0.30
C ARG A 22 -0.21 -17.91 -0.22
N GLN A 23 0.61 -18.32 0.75
CA GLN A 23 1.95 -17.77 0.92
C GLN A 23 2.93 -18.31 -0.14
N ARG A 24 2.78 -19.57 -0.53
CA ARG A 24 3.67 -20.25 -1.49
C ARG A 24 3.40 -19.83 -2.93
N HIS A 25 2.14 -19.72 -3.31
CA HIS A 25 1.70 -19.49 -4.69
C HIS A 25 1.10 -18.11 -4.92
N LEU A 26 1.06 -17.24 -3.90
CA LEU A 26 0.53 -15.88 -3.98
C LEU A 26 -0.91 -15.80 -4.52
N THR A 27 -1.74 -16.82 -4.24
CA THR A 27 -3.11 -16.95 -4.76
C THR A 27 -4.11 -15.95 -4.18
N GLY A 28 -3.71 -15.09 -3.24
CA GLY A 28 -4.58 -14.09 -2.64
C GLY A 28 -3.83 -13.02 -1.84
N PRO A 29 -4.57 -12.11 -1.17
CA PRO A 29 -4.03 -11.08 -0.31
C PRO A 29 -3.09 -11.63 0.78
N GLN A 30 -1.95 -10.98 0.98
CA GLN A 30 -0.86 -11.43 1.85
C GLN A 30 -0.89 -10.80 3.25
N PHE A 31 -2.06 -10.73 3.90
CA PHE A 31 -2.33 -10.15 5.23
C PHE A 31 -1.18 -10.28 6.25
N ASN A 32 -0.16 -9.41 6.15
CA ASN A 32 1.10 -9.43 6.92
C ASN A 32 1.84 -10.78 6.98
N LYS A 33 1.66 -11.70 6.00
CA LYS A 33 2.27 -13.05 6.00
C LYS A 33 3.17 -13.37 4.80
N ARG A 34 3.55 -12.37 4.00
CA ARG A 34 4.48 -12.54 2.87
C ARG A 34 5.87 -12.98 3.35
N LYS A 35 6.50 -13.94 2.65
CA LYS A 35 7.82 -14.48 3.00
C LYS A 35 8.96 -13.97 2.13
N PHE A 36 8.70 -13.80 0.83
CA PHE A 36 9.71 -13.40 -0.14
C PHE A 36 9.36 -12.04 -0.74
N PHE A 37 10.32 -11.12 -0.71
CA PHE A 37 10.14 -9.73 -1.14
C PHE A 37 11.16 -9.39 -2.22
N ASN A 38 10.66 -8.75 -3.28
CA ASN A 38 11.48 -8.27 -4.40
C ASN A 38 11.46 -6.74 -4.38
N PHE A 39 12.60 -6.16 -4.02
CA PHE A 39 12.84 -4.71 -4.05
C PHE A 39 13.81 -4.35 -5.18
N PRO A 40 13.75 -3.13 -5.72
CA PRO A 40 14.74 -2.69 -6.71
C PRO A 40 16.16 -2.75 -6.15
N LYS A 41 17.13 -3.15 -6.98
CA LYS A 41 18.55 -3.20 -6.61
C LYS A 41 19.04 -1.79 -6.24
N GLY A 42 19.88 -1.70 -5.20
CA GLY A 42 20.44 -0.43 -4.70
C GLY A 42 19.56 0.28 -3.66
N TYR A 43 18.36 -0.22 -3.37
CA TYR A 43 17.52 0.36 -2.32
C TYR A 43 17.89 -0.25 -0.97
N HIS A 44 18.43 0.57 -0.06
CA HIS A 44 18.73 0.15 1.32
C HIS A 44 17.50 0.15 2.22
N ARG A 45 16.55 1.07 1.98
CA ARG A 45 15.27 1.08 2.69
C ARG A 45 14.29 0.19 1.96
N LEU A 46 13.96 -0.95 2.57
CA LEU A 46 13.14 -2.02 2.00
C LEU A 46 11.63 -1.70 2.08
N HIS A 47 11.21 -0.62 1.45
CA HIS A 47 9.80 -0.28 1.24
C HIS A 47 9.56 0.16 -0.20
N ARG A 48 8.40 -0.17 -0.76
CA ARG A 48 7.97 0.38 -2.04
C ARG A 48 7.63 1.87 -1.89
N ARG A 49 7.58 2.59 -2.99
CA ARG A 49 7.29 4.04 -3.00
C ARG A 49 6.20 4.31 -4.02
N VAL A 50 5.15 5.00 -3.60
CA VAL A 50 4.20 5.65 -4.51
C VAL A 50 4.29 7.14 -4.19
N ALA A 51 5.01 7.86 -5.03
CA ALA A 51 5.43 9.23 -4.80
C ALA A 51 4.65 10.21 -5.70
N PRO A 52 4.43 11.45 -5.25
CA PRO A 52 3.94 12.50 -6.13
C PRO A 52 4.99 12.84 -7.20
N MET A 53 4.54 13.46 -8.30
CA MET A 53 5.43 13.99 -9.34
C MET A 53 6.38 15.05 -8.74
N MET A 54 7.65 15.07 -9.18
CA MET A 54 8.72 15.86 -8.54
C MET A 54 8.64 17.39 -8.74
N GLN A 55 7.67 17.90 -9.49
CA GLN A 55 7.53 19.35 -9.71
C GLN A 55 6.49 19.94 -8.75
N ALA A 56 6.99 20.54 -7.67
CA ALA A 56 6.22 21.30 -6.68
C ALA A 56 6.63 22.78 -6.72
N THR A 57 6.49 23.43 -7.88
CA THR A 57 6.77 24.87 -8.04
C THR A 57 5.52 25.74 -7.95
N SER A 58 4.33 25.16 -7.84
CA SER A 58 3.06 25.90 -7.76
C SER A 58 2.47 25.86 -6.35
N SER A 59 1.91 26.99 -5.90
CA SER A 59 1.19 27.09 -4.63
C SER A 59 -0.10 26.24 -4.64
N PRO A 60 -0.65 25.89 -3.47
CA PRO A 60 -1.93 25.16 -3.37
C PRO A 60 -3.09 25.83 -4.12
N THR A 61 -3.07 27.16 -4.25
CA THR A 61 -4.05 27.94 -5.03
C THR A 61 -4.02 27.62 -6.52
N HIS A 62 -2.83 27.32 -7.07
CA HIS A 62 -2.66 27.00 -8.49
C HIS A 62 -2.69 25.51 -8.80
N LYS A 63 -2.34 24.66 -7.82
CA LYS A 63 -2.32 23.20 -7.99
C LYS A 63 -2.65 22.50 -6.68
N LEU A 64 -3.78 21.82 -6.67
CA LEU A 64 -4.26 21.09 -5.50
C LEU A 64 -3.36 19.89 -5.22
N GLU A 65 -3.28 19.44 -3.95
CA GLU A 65 -2.32 18.40 -3.59
C GLU A 65 -2.64 17.04 -4.22
N TYR A 66 -3.90 16.76 -4.56
CA TYR A 66 -4.26 15.49 -5.21
C TYR A 66 -3.76 15.41 -6.65
N GLU A 67 -3.67 16.54 -7.36
CA GLU A 67 -3.19 16.62 -8.74
C GLU A 67 -1.71 16.24 -8.87
N ARG A 68 -0.97 16.21 -7.75
CA ARG A 68 0.42 15.75 -7.72
C ARG A 68 0.55 14.26 -8.08
N PHE A 69 -0.53 13.50 -7.97
CA PHE A 69 -0.60 12.09 -8.35
C PHE A 69 -1.24 11.84 -9.71
N ALA A 70 -1.58 12.88 -10.48
CA ALA A 70 -2.26 12.74 -11.78
C ALA A 70 -1.49 11.91 -12.84
N HIS A 71 -0.16 11.77 -12.67
CA HIS A 71 0.66 10.90 -13.49
C HIS A 71 0.31 9.40 -13.33
N LEU A 72 -0.26 9.01 -12.19
CA LEU A 72 -0.77 7.66 -11.95
C LEU A 72 -2.16 7.50 -12.58
N PRO A 73 -2.54 6.28 -13.03
CA PRO A 73 -3.87 6.01 -13.57
C PRO A 73 -4.91 5.85 -12.45
N GLY A 74 -6.20 5.82 -12.80
CA GLY A 74 -7.30 5.58 -11.86
C GLY A 74 -7.80 6.85 -11.17
N ASP A 75 -8.42 6.68 -10.01
CA ASP A 75 -9.23 7.71 -9.34
C ASP A 75 -8.45 8.98 -9.00
N VAL A 76 -7.14 8.92 -8.81
CA VAL A 76 -6.30 10.11 -8.54
C VAL A 76 -6.29 11.14 -9.68
N ARG A 77 -6.81 10.79 -10.86
CA ARG A 77 -7.06 11.73 -11.97
C ARG A 77 -8.41 12.44 -11.88
N THR A 78 -9.32 11.91 -11.08
CA THR A 78 -10.62 12.50 -10.81
C THR A 78 -10.60 13.34 -9.55
N ARG A 79 -11.53 14.30 -9.47
CA ARG A 79 -11.73 15.10 -8.28
C ARG A 79 -12.18 14.21 -7.10
N PRO A 80 -11.58 14.36 -5.91
CA PRO A 80 -12.07 13.69 -4.70
C PRO A 80 -13.52 14.05 -4.38
N ALA A 81 -14.23 13.14 -3.72
CA ALA A 81 -15.61 13.37 -3.28
C ALA A 81 -15.67 14.25 -2.04
N GLU A 82 -14.70 14.11 -1.15
CA GLU A 82 -14.60 14.86 0.11
C GLU A 82 -13.25 15.59 0.17
N ASP A 83 -13.31 16.82 0.66
CA ASP A 83 -12.16 17.71 0.88
C ASP A 83 -12.16 18.15 2.35
N PHE A 84 -11.09 17.79 3.05
CA PHE A 84 -10.89 18.04 4.47
C PHE A 84 -9.84 19.10 4.73
N THR A 85 -9.29 19.74 3.70
CA THR A 85 -8.17 20.70 3.84
C THR A 85 -8.50 21.91 4.73
N PHE A 86 -9.78 22.29 4.82
CA PHE A 86 -10.28 23.37 5.68
C PHE A 86 -10.61 22.91 7.11
N THR A 87 -10.49 21.62 7.41
CA THR A 87 -10.81 21.04 8.72
C THR A 87 -9.60 20.35 9.34
N SER A 88 -9.43 20.48 10.67
CA SER A 88 -8.37 19.76 11.36
C SER A 88 -8.79 18.31 11.58
N ARG A 89 -7.97 17.36 11.11
CA ARG A 89 -8.15 15.93 11.33
C ARG A 89 -6.93 15.29 11.99
N ALA A 90 -7.18 14.43 12.98
CA ALA A 90 -6.13 13.70 13.69
C ALA A 90 -5.32 12.76 12.78
N ASP A 91 -5.99 12.14 11.81
CA ASP A 91 -5.39 11.23 10.81
C ASP A 91 -4.74 11.95 9.63
N LYS A 92 -4.82 13.30 9.60
CA LYS A 92 -4.26 14.16 8.55
C LYS A 92 -4.79 13.85 7.15
N ALA A 93 -5.95 13.20 7.00
CA ALA A 93 -6.55 13.02 5.69
C ALA A 93 -6.91 14.40 5.09
N LEU A 94 -6.46 14.65 3.86
CA LEU A 94 -6.76 15.88 3.11
C LEU A 94 -7.94 15.67 2.17
N TYR A 95 -7.99 14.51 1.51
CA TYR A 95 -9.02 14.20 0.51
C TYR A 95 -9.46 12.75 0.64
N ALA A 96 -10.72 12.49 0.30
CA ALA A 96 -11.24 11.14 0.09
C ALA A 96 -11.98 11.04 -1.25
N TRP A 97 -11.70 9.98 -1.99
CA TRP A 97 -12.44 9.66 -3.21
C TRP A 97 -13.72 8.89 -2.87
N LYS A 98 -14.61 8.80 -3.87
CA LYS A 98 -15.84 8.02 -3.75
C LYS A 98 -15.51 6.58 -3.35
N LYS A 99 -16.33 6.01 -2.46
CA LYS A 99 -16.21 4.61 -2.05
C LYS A 99 -16.54 3.69 -3.24
N HIS A 100 -15.68 2.72 -3.48
CA HIS A 100 -15.84 1.67 -4.48
C HIS A 100 -15.96 0.33 -3.76
N GLY A 101 -17.19 -0.17 -3.65
CA GLY A 101 -17.48 -1.39 -2.89
C GLY A 101 -17.05 -1.23 -1.43
N LYS A 102 -16.12 -2.09 -1.00
CA LYS A 102 -15.57 -2.08 0.36
C LYS A 102 -14.36 -1.17 0.54
N LEU A 103 -13.89 -0.50 -0.51
CA LEU A 103 -12.66 0.29 -0.47
C LEU A 103 -12.93 1.77 -0.65
N GLN A 104 -12.24 2.61 0.13
CA GLN A 104 -12.23 4.05 -0.06
C GLN A 104 -10.79 4.57 -0.07
N LEU A 105 -10.45 5.37 -1.08
CA LEU A 105 -9.11 5.94 -1.22
C LEU A 105 -9.04 7.29 -0.50
N TYR A 106 -7.97 7.46 0.29
CA TYR A 106 -7.62 8.70 0.98
C TYR A 106 -6.27 9.20 0.53
N GLN A 107 -6.11 10.53 0.56
CA GLN A 107 -4.82 11.20 0.51
C GLN A 107 -4.49 11.81 1.86
N ILE A 108 -3.39 11.36 2.46
CA ILE A 108 -2.89 11.84 3.75
C ILE A 108 -1.92 13.02 3.53
N GLY A 109 -2.07 14.06 4.35
CA GLY A 109 -1.21 15.23 4.40
C GLY A 109 0.13 14.96 5.10
N GLY A 110 1.00 15.98 5.14
CA GLY A 110 2.28 15.88 5.85
C GLY A 110 3.27 14.88 5.23
N LYS A 111 4.14 14.27 6.03
CA LYS A 111 5.16 13.33 5.54
C LYS A 111 4.51 12.02 5.08
N ARG A 112 5.08 11.37 4.05
CA ARG A 112 4.62 10.05 3.60
C ARG A 112 4.70 9.05 4.75
N GLU A 113 3.62 8.33 4.98
CA GLU A 113 3.60 7.23 5.94
C GLU A 113 4.13 5.95 5.32
N VAL A 114 4.72 5.07 6.14
CA VAL A 114 5.09 3.72 5.74
C VAL A 114 4.10 2.76 6.39
N PHE A 115 3.33 2.05 5.57
CA PHE A 115 2.34 1.07 6.03
C PHE A 115 2.48 -0.24 5.24
N VAL A 116 1.92 -1.33 5.75
CA VAL A 116 1.92 -2.61 5.03
C VAL A 116 0.61 -2.77 4.29
N CYS A 117 0.70 -2.94 2.97
CA CYS A 117 -0.47 -3.20 2.14
C CYS A 117 -0.93 -4.65 2.36
N TYR A 118 -2.14 -4.86 2.88
CA TYR A 118 -2.62 -6.22 3.18
C TYR A 118 -2.74 -7.11 1.93
N ARG A 119 -2.93 -6.51 0.75
CA ARG A 119 -3.01 -7.24 -0.53
C ARG A 119 -1.65 -7.76 -0.99
N CYS A 120 -0.70 -6.87 -1.29
CA CYS A 120 0.61 -7.32 -1.78
C CYS A 120 1.55 -7.83 -0.68
N GLY A 121 1.32 -7.43 0.57
CA GLY A 121 2.14 -7.74 1.74
C GLY A 121 3.42 -6.93 1.87
N TYR A 122 3.69 -5.97 0.97
CA TYR A 122 4.87 -5.11 1.04
C TYR A 122 4.64 -3.92 1.97
N PRO A 123 5.68 -3.46 2.72
CA PRO A 123 5.70 -2.12 3.26
C PRO A 123 5.79 -1.10 2.10
N VAL A 124 4.96 -0.06 2.16
CA VAL A 124 4.83 0.98 1.13
C VAL A 124 4.88 2.34 1.80
N SER A 125 5.74 3.21 1.27
CA SER A 125 5.76 4.64 1.61
C SER A 125 4.90 5.41 0.61
N SER A 126 3.80 5.99 1.08
CA SER A 126 2.91 6.81 0.25
C SER A 126 2.07 7.78 1.09
N ARG A 127 1.45 8.75 0.41
CA ARG A 127 0.33 9.54 0.93
C ARG A 127 -1.03 8.98 0.49
N LEU A 128 -1.05 8.09 -0.51
CA LEU A 128 -2.27 7.46 -1.00
C LEU A 128 -2.50 6.15 -0.25
N VAL A 129 -3.63 6.07 0.44
CA VAL A 129 -3.99 4.92 1.27
C VAL A 129 -5.44 4.54 0.99
N ALA A 130 -5.67 3.34 0.49
CA ALA A 130 -7.02 2.80 0.38
C ALA A 130 -7.36 2.01 1.66
N ILE A 131 -8.51 2.31 2.25
CA ILE A 131 -9.01 1.73 3.50
C ILE A 131 -10.15 0.79 3.17
N ARG A 132 -10.16 -0.39 3.81
CA ARG A 132 -11.21 -1.40 3.64
C ARG A 132 -12.23 -1.30 4.76
N GLU A 133 -13.52 -1.19 4.40
CA GLU A 133 -14.66 -1.18 5.34
C GLU A 133 -14.44 -0.20 6.49
N ASP A 134 -13.83 0.95 6.18
CA ASP A 134 -13.50 2.03 7.12
C ASP A 134 -12.55 1.60 8.28
N ASN A 135 -11.97 0.40 8.18
CA ASN A 135 -11.01 -0.15 9.12
C ASN A 135 -9.56 0.18 8.70
N TRP A 136 -8.94 1.10 9.44
CA TRP A 136 -7.59 1.58 9.21
C TRP A 136 -6.46 0.58 9.48
N ASP A 137 -6.75 -0.60 10.04
CA ASP A 137 -5.78 -1.68 10.16
C ASP A 137 -5.54 -2.38 8.80
N TYR A 138 -6.53 -2.35 7.92
CA TYR A 138 -6.48 -2.96 6.59
C TYR A 138 -6.23 -1.93 5.50
N ARG A 139 -5.00 -1.42 5.48
CA ARG A 139 -4.53 -0.45 4.48
C ARG A 139 -4.10 -1.15 3.20
N MET A 140 -4.44 -0.58 2.06
CA MET A 140 -4.02 -1.01 0.73
C MET A 140 -3.28 0.12 0.00
N CYS A 141 -2.15 -0.20 -0.62
CA CYS A 141 -1.41 0.77 -1.42
C CYS A 141 -2.11 1.05 -2.75
N TYR A 142 -1.87 2.25 -3.31
CA TYR A 142 -2.53 2.70 -4.52
C TYR A 142 -2.39 1.73 -5.71
N ASN A 143 -1.20 1.17 -5.94
CA ASN A 143 -0.99 0.21 -7.05
C ASN A 143 -1.82 -1.07 -6.87
N CYS A 144 -2.04 -1.50 -5.63
CA CYS A 144 -2.91 -2.63 -5.35
C CYS A 144 -4.37 -2.25 -5.54
N TYR A 145 -4.77 -1.07 -5.08
CA TYR A 145 -6.11 -0.51 -5.21
C TYR A 145 -6.53 -0.43 -6.68
N THR A 146 -5.73 0.22 -7.53
CA THR A 146 -6.03 0.31 -8.97
C THR A 146 -6.12 -1.05 -9.63
N SER A 147 -5.24 -1.99 -9.29
CA SER A 147 -5.34 -3.37 -9.79
C SER A 147 -6.58 -4.13 -9.28
N VAL A 148 -7.15 -3.77 -8.12
CA VAL A 148 -8.40 -4.36 -7.62
C VAL A 148 -9.57 -3.80 -8.42
N MET A 149 -9.62 -2.48 -8.61
CA MET A 149 -10.66 -1.81 -9.39
C MET A 149 -10.71 -2.32 -10.84
N VAL A 150 -9.55 -2.41 -11.50
CA VAL A 150 -9.46 -2.93 -12.89
C VAL A 150 -9.97 -4.38 -13.00
N LYS A 151 -9.88 -5.16 -11.91
CA LYS A 151 -10.29 -6.57 -11.88
C LYS A 151 -11.70 -6.79 -11.32
N GLY A 152 -12.42 -5.74 -10.90
CA GLY A 152 -13.75 -5.87 -10.30
C GLY A 152 -13.76 -6.65 -8.98
N MET A 153 -12.68 -6.59 -8.18
CA MET A 153 -12.55 -7.38 -6.94
C MET A 153 -12.81 -6.56 -5.65
N GLU A 154 -13.35 -5.35 -5.78
CA GLU A 154 -13.52 -4.38 -4.68
C GLU A 154 -14.47 -4.83 -3.57
N ASN A 155 -15.32 -5.83 -3.81
CA ASN A 155 -16.21 -6.41 -2.81
C ASN A 155 -15.67 -7.70 -2.18
N LEU A 156 -14.62 -8.29 -2.77
CA LEU A 156 -14.08 -9.59 -2.39
C LEU A 156 -12.82 -9.52 -1.54
N ILE A 157 -12.06 -8.41 -1.66
CA ILE A 157 -10.71 -8.26 -1.10
C ILE A 157 -10.69 -7.46 0.19
#